data_AF-A0A914CE77-F1
#
_entry.id   AF-A0A914CE77-F1
#
_cell.length_a   1.000
_cell.length_b   1.000
_cell.length_c   1.000
_cell.angle_alpha   90.00
_cell.angle_beta   90.00
_cell.angle_gamma   90.00
#
_symmetry.space_group_name_H-M   'P 1'
#
loop_
_entity.id
_entity.type
_entity.pdbx_description
1 polymer ?
#
loop_
_entity_poly.entity_id
_entity_poly.type
_entity_poly.pdbx_seq_one_letter_code
_entity_poly.pdbx_strand_id
1 'polypeptide(L)'
;MSAATATSPYGHEPGKPFECLSIAVELRKEQFIDDYGQVAYKVGFKIGGGIDQDPTRAPYLYPDTGVYITQIEHGSPAERAGLMQHDKILQVNGTDFTMLTHDKAVKYIKKYPVLHMLVARKEIPMEDAV
;
A
#
# COMPACT_ATOMS: atom_id res chain seq x y z
N MET A 1 -3.99 -41.31 -1.05
CA MET A 1 -3.10 -40.20 -0.65
C MET A 1 -3.59 -38.96 -1.35
N SER A 2 -4.28 -38.05 -0.64
CA SER A 2 -4.83 -36.83 -1.23
C SER A 2 -3.72 -35.79 -1.26
N ALA A 3 -3.35 -35.33 -2.47
CA ALA A 3 -2.43 -34.21 -2.61
C ALA A 3 -3.07 -32.97 -1.96
N ALA A 4 -2.40 -32.40 -0.97
CA ALA A 4 -2.78 -31.12 -0.41
C ALA A 4 -2.62 -30.08 -1.52
N THR A 5 -3.74 -29.59 -2.04
CA THR A 5 -3.76 -28.49 -3.00
C THR A 5 -3.20 -27.28 -2.26
N ALA A 6 -1.96 -26.89 -2.58
CA ALA A 6 -1.35 -25.70 -2.02
C ALA A 6 -2.17 -24.50 -2.52
N THR A 7 -3.10 -24.03 -1.70
CA THR A 7 -3.80 -22.77 -1.93
C THR A 7 -2.72 -21.70 -1.95
N SER A 8 -2.38 -21.22 -3.15
CA SER A 8 -1.53 -20.05 -3.35
C SER A 8 -1.98 -18.95 -2.40
N PRO A 9 -1.06 -18.20 -1.77
CA PRO A 9 -1.42 -17.29 -0.70
C PRO A 9 -2.37 -16.15 -1.15
N TYR A 10 -2.60 -15.99 -2.46
CA TYR A 10 -3.65 -15.09 -2.98
C TYR A 10 -4.97 -15.72 -3.38
N GLY A 11 -5.19 -17.02 -3.12
CA GLY A 11 -6.35 -17.72 -3.65
C GLY A 11 -6.42 -17.72 -5.18
N HIS A 12 -5.29 -17.49 -5.86
CA HIS A 12 -5.19 -17.53 -7.32
C HIS A 12 -4.48 -18.81 -7.75
N GLU A 13 -5.01 -19.49 -8.77
CA GLU A 13 -4.35 -20.68 -9.34
C GLU A 13 -3.16 -20.24 -10.21
N PRO A 14 -1.95 -20.77 -9.99
CA PRO A 14 -0.81 -20.50 -10.86
C PRO A 14 -1.15 -20.77 -12.33
N GLY A 15 -0.84 -19.83 -13.21
CA GLY A 15 -1.16 -19.92 -14.63
C GLY A 15 -2.56 -19.41 -15.02
N LYS A 16 -3.42 -19.07 -14.05
CA LYS A 16 -4.65 -18.31 -14.33
C LYS A 16 -4.42 -16.80 -14.20
N PRO A 17 -5.04 -15.99 -15.07
CA PRO A 17 -5.03 -14.54 -14.90
C PRO A 17 -5.70 -14.18 -13.57
N PHE A 18 -5.13 -13.21 -12.87
CA PHE A 18 -5.79 -12.56 -11.73
C PHE A 18 -6.16 -11.14 -12.16
N GLU A 19 -7.34 -10.68 -11.75
CA GLU A 19 -7.79 -9.32 -12.02
C GLU A 19 -7.56 -8.46 -10.78
N CYS A 20 -6.88 -7.34 -10.96
CA CYS A 20 -6.82 -6.28 -9.98
C CYS A 20 -6.95 -4.93 -10.68
N LEU A 21 -7.62 -3.98 -10.02
CA LEU A 21 -7.65 -2.62 -10.52
C LEU A 21 -6.31 -1.96 -10.21
N SER A 22 -5.55 -1.62 -11.25
CA SER A 22 -4.33 -0.82 -11.12
C SER A 22 -4.67 0.66 -11.22
N ILE A 23 -4.38 1.42 -10.16
CA ILE A 23 -4.73 2.84 -10.05
C ILE A 23 -3.44 3.66 -9.97
N ALA A 24 -3.29 4.61 -10.89
CA ALA A 24 -2.23 5.60 -10.82
C ALA A 24 -2.68 6.77 -9.92
N VAL A 25 -1.85 7.13 -8.95
CA VAL A 25 -2.17 8.15 -7.95
C VAL A 25 -1.00 9.13 -7.85
N GLU A 26 -1.28 10.43 -7.95
CA GLU A 26 -0.32 11.47 -7.52
C GLU A 26 -0.70 11.92 -6.11
N LEU A 27 0.23 11.74 -5.16
CA LEU A 27 0.09 12.23 -3.80
C LEU A 27 1.12 13.32 -3.54
N ARG A 28 0.63 14.53 -3.25
CA ARG A 28 1.43 15.65 -2.79
C ARG A 28 1.31 15.76 -1.27
N LYS A 29 2.42 15.60 -0.56
CA LYS A 29 2.43 15.67 0.89
C LYS A 29 2.10 17.08 1.37
N GLU A 30 1.47 17.14 2.54
CA GLU A 30 1.25 18.40 3.23
C GLU A 30 2.51 18.82 3.98
N GLN A 31 2.99 20.03 3.70
CA GLN A 31 4.15 20.60 4.34
C GLN A 31 3.74 21.34 5.61
N PHE A 32 4.46 21.14 6.70
CA PHE A 32 4.26 21.87 7.95
C PHE A 32 5.62 22.18 8.61
N ILE A 33 5.61 23.06 9.60
CA ILE A 33 6.77 23.34 10.44
C ILE A 33 6.59 22.57 11.75
N ASP A 34 7.58 21.73 12.10
CA ASP A 34 7.55 20.98 13.35
C ASP A 34 7.94 21.83 14.56
N ASP A 35 7.89 21.23 15.75
CA ASP A 35 8.19 21.90 17.03
C ASP A 35 9.64 22.42 17.12
N TYR A 36 10.53 21.95 16.24
CA TYR A 36 11.92 22.37 16.14
C TYR A 36 12.16 23.44 15.07
N GLY A 37 11.09 23.94 14.44
CA GLY A 37 11.18 24.93 13.36
C GLY A 37 11.62 24.34 12.02
N GLN A 38 11.61 23.01 11.86
CA GLN A 38 12.04 22.35 10.63
C GLN A 38 10.86 22.08 9.71
N VAL A 39 11.13 22.08 8.40
CA VAL A 39 10.13 21.70 7.40
C VAL A 39 9.94 20.17 7.44
N ALA A 40 8.73 19.75 7.78
CA ALA A 40 8.31 18.36 7.77
C ALA A 40 7.18 18.13 6.76
N TYR A 41 6.97 16.87 6.39
CA TYR A 41 5.96 16.47 5.43
C TYR A 41 5.06 15.38 6.00
N LYS A 42 3.75 15.60 5.91
CA LYS A 42 2.71 14.65 6.28
C LYS A 42 2.16 13.95 5.04
N VAL A 43 2.17 12.61 5.05
CA VAL A 43 1.67 11.80 3.93
C VAL A 43 0.21 11.39 4.12
N GLY A 44 -0.21 11.07 5.35
CA GLY A 44 -1.60 10.74 5.67
C GLY A 44 -1.99 9.26 5.59
N PHE A 45 -1.02 8.35 5.50
CA PHE A 45 -1.29 6.91 5.51
C PHE A 45 -0.21 6.13 6.26
N LYS A 46 -0.55 4.91 6.69
CA LYS A 46 0.39 3.93 7.25
C LYS A 46 0.56 2.75 6.29
N ILE A 47 1.74 2.14 6.33
CA ILE A 47 2.02 0.91 5.58
C ILE A 47 2.24 -0.28 6.52
N GLY A 48 2.00 -1.48 6.01
CA GLY A 48 2.37 -2.76 6.61
C GLY A 48 2.90 -3.72 5.56
N GLY A 49 3.41 -4.86 6.01
CA GLY A 49 4.05 -5.84 5.14
C GLY A 49 5.45 -5.41 4.69
N GLY A 50 5.92 -6.00 3.59
CA GLY A 50 7.32 -6.03 3.17
C GLY A 50 7.87 -7.45 3.24
N ILE A 51 8.81 -7.77 2.35
CA ILE A 51 9.32 -9.14 2.16
C ILE A 51 10.01 -9.74 3.39
N ASP A 52 10.37 -8.89 4.35
CA ASP A 52 11.05 -9.19 5.59
C ASP A 52 10.11 -9.28 6.81
N GLN A 53 8.81 -9.05 6.61
CA GLN A 53 7.82 -9.10 7.69
C GLN A 53 7.12 -10.46 7.73
N ASP A 54 6.85 -10.93 8.95
CA ASP A 54 6.01 -12.10 9.19
C ASP A 54 4.54 -11.74 8.93
N PRO A 55 3.89 -12.32 7.89
CA PRO A 55 2.52 -11.98 7.54
C PRO A 55 1.51 -12.38 8.64
N THR A 56 1.85 -13.33 9.52
CA THR A 56 0.98 -13.74 10.63
C THR A 56 0.87 -12.70 11.73
N ARG A 57 1.79 -11.72 11.74
CA ARG A 57 1.82 -10.62 12.70
C ARG A 57 1.12 -9.35 12.20
N ALA A 58 0.68 -9.34 10.95
CA ALA A 58 -0.05 -8.21 10.40
C ALA A 58 -1.47 -8.14 11.00
N PRO A 59 -2.03 -6.93 11.19
CA PRO A 59 -3.41 -6.77 11.68
C PRO A 59 -4.45 -7.30 10.70
N TYR A 60 -4.07 -7.49 9.43
CA TYR A 60 -4.89 -8.04 8.37
C TYR A 60 -4.13 -9.15 7.65
N LEU A 61 -4.81 -10.22 7.28
CA LEU A 61 -4.22 -11.27 6.47
C LEU A 61 -4.17 -10.80 5.02
N TYR A 62 -2.96 -10.45 4.57
CA TYR A 62 -2.69 -10.15 3.17
C TYR A 62 -2.31 -11.40 2.40
N PRO A 63 -2.58 -11.43 1.09
CA PRO A 63 -2.32 -12.59 0.28
C PRO A 63 -0.84 -12.83 -0.04
N ASP A 64 0.04 -11.90 0.36
CA ASP A 64 1.48 -12.01 0.21
C ASP A 64 2.26 -11.10 1.15
N THR A 65 3.57 -11.08 0.98
CA THR A 65 4.52 -10.23 1.70
C THR A 65 4.75 -8.87 1.04
N GLY A 66 3.81 -8.38 0.22
CA GLY A 66 3.87 -7.07 -0.39
C GLY A 66 3.72 -5.91 0.62
N VAL A 67 3.85 -4.68 0.13
CA VAL A 67 3.63 -3.47 0.93
C VAL A 67 2.19 -2.98 0.75
N TYR A 68 1.46 -2.86 1.85
CA TYR A 68 0.04 -2.50 1.85
C TYR A 68 -0.22 -1.24 2.66
N ILE A 69 -1.19 -0.45 2.23
CA ILE A 69 -1.75 0.63 3.05
C ILE A 69 -2.63 0.01 4.14
N THR A 70 -2.28 0.23 5.39
CA THR A 70 -2.98 -0.34 6.55
C THR A 70 -3.95 0.63 7.21
N GLN A 71 -3.78 1.93 6.97
CA GLN A 71 -4.62 2.99 7.51
C GLN A 71 -4.52 4.24 6.64
N ILE A 72 -5.64 4.92 6.42
CA ILE A 72 -5.73 6.26 5.85
C ILE A 72 -6.20 7.22 6.97
N GLU A 73 -5.57 8.38 7.08
CA GLU A 73 -6.00 9.43 7.99
C GLU A 73 -7.07 10.31 7.32
N HIS A 74 -8.15 10.62 8.04
CA HIS A 74 -9.22 11.48 7.54
C HIS A 74 -8.72 12.92 7.30
N GLY A 75 -9.17 13.53 6.20
CA GLY A 75 -8.78 14.85 5.76
C GLY A 75 -7.31 14.93 5.34
N SER A 76 -6.62 13.81 5.13
CA SER A 76 -5.19 13.80 4.83
C SER A 76 -4.88 13.89 3.33
N PRO A 77 -3.63 14.18 2.94
CA PRO A 77 -3.24 14.14 1.53
C PRO A 77 -3.49 12.79 0.87
N ALA A 78 -3.34 11.68 1.61
CA ALA A 78 -3.58 10.34 1.12
C ALA A 78 -5.05 10.11 0.75
N GLU A 79 -5.96 10.50 1.64
CA GLU A 79 -7.40 10.38 1.41
C GLU A 79 -7.83 11.24 0.22
N ARG A 80 -7.37 12.49 0.15
CA ARG A 80 -7.66 13.39 -0.99
C ARG A 80 -7.09 12.88 -2.32
N ALA A 81 -6.00 12.11 -2.27
CA ALA A 81 -5.42 11.47 -3.45
C ALA A 81 -6.17 10.19 -3.87
N GLY A 82 -7.21 9.77 -3.13
CA GLY A 82 -8.01 8.58 -3.43
C GLY A 82 -7.36 7.26 -3.04
N LEU A 83 -6.31 7.28 -2.21
CA LEU A 83 -5.74 6.07 -1.62
C LEU A 83 -6.70 5.51 -0.58
N MET A 84 -6.76 4.19 -0.52
CA MET A 84 -7.65 3.47 0.38
C MET A 84 -6.87 2.47 1.24
N GLN A 85 -7.47 2.11 2.38
CA GLN A 85 -6.99 0.97 3.14
C GLN A 85 -7.04 -0.28 2.26
N HIS A 86 -6.03 -1.15 2.41
CA HIS A 86 -5.82 -2.37 1.63
C HIS A 86 -5.34 -2.19 0.19
N ASP A 87 -5.07 -0.95 -0.25
CA ASP A 87 -4.30 -0.74 -1.47
C ASP A 87 -2.91 -1.38 -1.32
N LYS A 88 -2.53 -2.24 -2.29
CA LYS A 88 -1.18 -2.76 -2.40
C LYS A 88 -0.34 -1.80 -3.23
N ILE A 89 0.78 -1.33 -2.67
CA ILE A 89 1.70 -0.44 -3.39
C ILE A 89 2.57 -1.28 -4.32
N LEU A 90 2.43 -1.07 -5.63
CA LEU A 90 3.22 -1.74 -6.66
C LEU A 90 4.46 -0.93 -7.03
N GLN A 91 4.31 0.39 -7.12
CA GLN A 91 5.39 1.29 -7.54
C GLN A 91 5.26 2.65 -6.89
N VAL A 92 6.39 3.32 -6.61
CA VAL A 92 6.44 4.74 -6.23
C VAL A 92 7.59 5.42 -6.97
N ASN A 93 7.31 6.51 -7.68
CA ASN A 93 8.30 7.30 -8.45
C ASN A 93 9.17 6.41 -9.37
N GLY A 94 8.54 5.45 -10.05
CA GLY A 94 9.23 4.51 -10.94
C GLY A 94 9.98 3.38 -10.22
N THR A 95 10.11 3.43 -8.89
CA THR A 95 10.74 2.35 -8.10
C THR A 95 9.72 1.27 -7.78
N ASP A 96 10.06 0.02 -8.08
CA ASP A 96 9.24 -1.16 -7.75
C ASP A 96 9.16 -1.37 -6.24
N PHE A 97 7.93 -1.56 -5.73
CA PHE A 97 7.61 -1.77 -4.32
C PHE A 97 7.19 -3.22 -4.03
N THR A 98 7.10 -4.08 -5.06
CA THR A 98 6.59 -5.45 -4.91
C THR A 98 7.52 -6.36 -4.09
N MET A 99 8.81 -6.05 -4.06
CA MET A 99 9.86 -6.85 -3.38
C MET A 99 10.68 -6.03 -2.37
N LEU A 100 10.12 -4.94 -1.84
CA LEU A 100 10.83 -4.12 -0.84
C LEU A 100 10.67 -4.66 0.58
N THR A 101 11.72 -4.48 1.37
CA THR A 101 11.62 -4.60 2.83
C THR A 101 10.81 -3.43 3.38
N HIS A 102 10.17 -3.64 4.53
CA HIS A 102 9.35 -2.63 5.20
C HIS A 102 10.12 -1.31 5.39
N ASP A 103 11.31 -1.40 5.97
CA ASP A 103 12.15 -0.24 6.27
C ASP A 103 12.55 0.54 5.01
N LYS A 104 12.81 -0.15 3.89
CA LYS A 104 13.14 0.51 2.62
C LYS A 104 11.93 1.26 2.08
N ALA A 105 10.75 0.66 2.13
CA ALA A 105 9.50 1.30 1.71
C ALA A 105 9.23 2.57 2.54
N VAL A 106 9.35 2.50 3.87
CA VAL A 106 9.17 3.66 4.77
C VAL A 106 10.15 4.78 4.44
N LYS A 107 11.45 4.46 4.34
CA LYS A 107 12.49 5.46 4.05
C LYS A 107 12.27 6.12 2.69
N TYR A 108 11.89 5.33 1.69
CA TYR A 108 11.63 5.85 0.35
C TYR A 108 10.42 6.78 0.33
N ILE A 109 9.29 6.36 0.91
CA ILE A 109 8.07 7.16 1.01
C ILE A 109 8.37 8.48 1.70
N LYS A 110 9.15 8.48 2.80
CA LYS A 110 9.50 9.71 3.54
C LYS A 110 10.35 10.71 2.72
N LYS A 111 11.23 10.23 1.84
CA LYS A 111 12.24 11.04 1.13
C LYS A 111 11.67 12.09 0.18
N TYR A 112 10.56 11.81 -0.50
CA TYR A 112 10.06 12.66 -1.59
C TYR A 112 8.82 13.46 -1.17
N PRO A 113 8.70 14.75 -1.55
CA PRO A 113 7.51 15.55 -1.25
C PRO A 113 6.28 15.17 -2.10
N VAL A 114 6.51 14.61 -3.29
CA VAL A 114 5.48 14.11 -4.20
C VAL A 114 5.75 12.63 -4.50
N LEU A 115 4.68 11.84 -4.50
CA LEU A 115 4.70 10.41 -4.78
C LEU A 115 3.80 10.13 -5.98
N HIS A 116 4.36 9.65 -7.08
CA HIS A 116 3.63 9.05 -8.19
C HIS A 116 3.55 7.55 -7.94
N MET A 117 2.38 7.09 -7.52
CA MET A 117 2.15 5.74 -7.04
C MET A 117 1.36 4.93 -8.05
N LEU A 118 1.67 3.64 -8.15
CA LEU A 118 0.82 2.65 -8.77
C LEU A 118 0.35 1.69 -7.67
N VAL A 119 -0.96 1.57 -7.48
CA VAL A 119 -1.55 0.68 -6.48
C VAL A 119 -2.46 -0.35 -7.11
N ALA A 120 -2.49 -1.56 -6.54
CA ALA A 120 -3.50 -2.56 -6.86
C ALA A 120 -4.60 -2.56 -5.79
N ARG A 121 -5.85 -2.51 -6.25
CA ARG A 121 -7.05 -2.56 -5.42
C ARG A 121 -7.90 -3.76 -5.82
N LYS A 122 -8.35 -4.53 -4.82
CA LYS A 122 -9.13 -5.75 -5.03
C LYS A 122 -10.56 -5.45 -5.49
N GLU A 123 -11.21 -4.42 -4.93
CA GLU A 123 -12.56 -3.98 -5.30
C GLU A 123 -12.71 -2.46 -5.15
N ILE A 124 -13.51 -1.82 -6.02
CA ILE A 124 -13.99 -0.45 -5.80
C ILE A 124 -15.06 -0.57 -4.71
N PRO A 125 -14.93 0.08 -3.53
CA PRO A 125 -16.06 0.11 -2.62
C PRO A 125 -17.19 0.80 -3.37
N MET A 126 -18.29 0.06 -3.60
CA MET A 126 -19.54 0.71 -3.90
C MET A 126 -19.78 1.67 -2.75
N GLU A 127 -19.89 2.97 -3.06
CA GLU A 127 -20.57 3.89 -2.17
C GLU A 127 -21.86 3.20 -1.72
N ASP A 128 -22.09 3.10 -0.41
CA ASP A 128 -23.44 2.92 0.10
C ASP A 128 -24.22 4.17 -0.34
N ALA A 129 -24.72 4.13 -1.58
CA ALA A 129 -25.85 4.90 -2.00
C ALA A 129 -27.04 4.36 -1.20
N VAL A 130 -27.35 5.02 -0.08
CA VAL A 130 -28.64 5.62 0.31
C VAL A 130 -28.55 6.07 1.77
#